data_AF-A0A5Y2LUA3-F1
#
_entry.id   AF-A0A5Y2LUA3-F1
#
_cell.length_a   1.000
_cell.length_b   1.000
_cell.length_c   1.000
_cell.angle_alpha   90.00
_cell.angle_beta   90.00
_cell.angle_gamma   90.00
#
_symmetry.space_group_name_H-M   'P 1'
#
loop_
_entity.id
_entity.type
_entity.pdbx_description
1 polymer ?
#
loop_
_entity_poly.entity_id
_entity_poly.type
_entity_poly.pdbx_seq_one_letter_code
_entity_poly.pdbx_strand_id
1 'polypeptide(L)'
;MPDLNAALTLSPDAAIAYFTAKGFTPTQGWKDLQDEVHAVQFAVAGITKLDVLNDIHQGLAGALKNGTTLSQFQDELEPVLQRKGWLGRGLVANDDGELLGKQLMPYRLETIFRTNVQSAYAAGRYQWLMSTVKERPYWQYIAVMDDRTRPAHAALNGRIFRWDDPIWQTLFPPNGYNCRCYVRALTQAQVDAHPVDAHPVGVESSEGRLVTVQQPYGTDGEMRPVNAFRDPKSGLLLTADAGFHLNPGHSYLAGLGQTLLEKGTTAAPKLASVAVRETLSNNRLASAMNRDLHQWTQGLDEHCAGDFRRVGALSPRVQSLLLSDGTLFTPVVTLTAETVLACRQAGASLWPRLVSALLYPLAVLLQGDTLHLLTRENGETRVVVLTRCRDGWQIADIRPWTPEDAANAEVLDGQLPEVI
;
A
#
# COMPACT_ATOMS: atom_id res chain seq x y z
N MET A 1 -32.09 -6.46 -9.45
CA MET A 1 -30.91 -6.01 -8.69
C MET A 1 -30.68 -4.53 -8.99
N PRO A 2 -30.19 -3.72 -8.04
CA PRO A 2 -29.74 -2.36 -8.35
C PRO A 2 -28.64 -2.38 -9.42
N ASP A 3 -28.63 -1.37 -10.28
CA ASP A 3 -27.61 -1.19 -11.32
C ASP A 3 -26.33 -0.66 -10.69
N LEU A 4 -25.38 -1.58 -10.48
CA LEU A 4 -24.10 -1.28 -9.85
C LEU A 4 -23.26 -0.30 -10.67
N ASN A 5 -23.37 -0.31 -12.00
CA ASN A 5 -22.60 0.59 -12.85
C ASN A 5 -23.03 2.05 -12.64
N ALA A 6 -24.34 2.27 -12.43
CA ALA A 6 -24.86 3.58 -12.09
C ALA A 6 -24.37 4.05 -10.70
N ALA A 7 -24.33 3.14 -9.71
CA ALA A 7 -23.88 3.49 -8.35
C ALA A 7 -22.39 3.83 -8.26
N LEU A 8 -21.55 3.21 -9.10
CA LEU A 8 -20.10 3.47 -9.17
C LEU A 8 -19.75 4.84 -9.76
N THR A 9 -20.73 5.53 -10.38
CA THR A 9 -20.58 6.87 -10.94
C THR A 9 -21.15 7.98 -10.07
N LEU A 10 -21.72 7.64 -8.90
CA LEU A 10 -22.32 8.60 -7.97
C LEU A 10 -21.31 9.10 -6.93
N SER A 11 -21.57 10.27 -6.36
CA SER A 11 -20.89 10.70 -5.13
C SER A 11 -21.14 9.72 -3.99
N PRO A 12 -20.23 9.62 -3.00
CA PRO A 12 -20.47 8.77 -1.85
C PRO A 12 -21.84 9.01 -1.24
N ASP A 13 -22.24 10.27 -1.05
CA ASP A 13 -23.56 10.62 -0.50
C ASP A 13 -24.72 10.21 -1.42
N ALA A 14 -24.57 10.33 -2.73
CA ALA A 14 -25.59 9.90 -3.70
C ALA A 14 -25.65 8.37 -3.87
N ALA A 15 -24.51 7.68 -3.78
CA ALA A 15 -24.43 6.23 -3.74
C ALA A 15 -25.06 5.68 -2.45
N ILE A 16 -24.82 6.33 -1.31
CA ILE A 16 -25.51 6.05 -0.04
C ILE A 16 -27.01 6.22 -0.21
N ALA A 17 -27.48 7.35 -0.73
CA ALA A 17 -28.90 7.61 -0.93
C ALA A 17 -29.52 6.56 -1.88
N TYR A 18 -28.80 6.18 -2.94
CA TYR A 18 -29.21 5.16 -3.90
C TYR A 18 -29.36 3.78 -3.23
N PHE A 19 -28.38 3.34 -2.43
CA PHE A 19 -28.45 2.05 -1.74
C PHE A 19 -29.43 2.05 -0.56
N THR A 20 -29.54 3.17 0.17
CA THR A 20 -30.53 3.35 1.26
C THR A 20 -31.95 3.32 0.74
N ALA A 21 -32.23 3.99 -0.40
CA ALA A 21 -33.53 3.95 -1.08
C ALA A 21 -33.87 2.53 -1.61
N LYS A 22 -32.88 1.65 -1.72
CA LYS A 22 -33.05 0.23 -2.08
C LYS A 22 -33.03 -0.71 -0.87
N GLY A 23 -33.06 -0.17 0.36
CA GLY A 23 -33.19 -0.92 1.61
C GLY A 23 -31.87 -1.34 2.27
N PHE A 24 -30.73 -0.82 1.82
CA PHE A 24 -29.42 -1.09 2.41
C PHE A 24 -29.00 0.06 3.33
N THR A 25 -29.10 -0.14 4.64
CA THR A 25 -28.76 0.89 5.63
C THR A 25 -27.25 0.89 5.92
N PRO A 26 -26.55 2.02 5.82
CA PRO A 26 -25.14 2.11 6.21
C PRO A 26 -24.97 1.90 7.73
N THR A 27 -24.02 1.05 8.13
CA THR A 27 -23.61 0.84 9.52
C THR A 27 -22.40 1.72 9.88
N GLN A 28 -21.93 1.67 11.14
CA GLN A 28 -20.75 2.39 11.65
C GLN A 28 -19.52 2.33 10.72
N GLY A 29 -19.35 1.23 9.95
CA GLY A 29 -18.26 1.07 8.99
C GLY A 29 -18.21 2.10 7.86
N TRP A 30 -19.28 2.88 7.63
CA TRP A 30 -19.26 3.97 6.65
C TRP A 30 -18.41 5.17 7.09
N LYS A 31 -18.43 5.52 8.38
CA LYS A 31 -17.56 6.59 8.90
C LYS A 31 -16.11 6.17 8.82
N ASP A 32 -15.82 4.94 9.22
CA ASP A 32 -14.49 4.32 9.11
C ASP A 32 -14.03 4.28 7.64
N LEU A 33 -14.94 4.04 6.68
CA LEU A 33 -14.65 4.11 5.25
C LEU A 33 -14.30 5.53 4.78
N GLN A 34 -15.09 6.56 5.13
CA GLN A 34 -14.75 7.95 4.79
C GLN A 34 -13.38 8.34 5.35
N ASP A 35 -13.10 7.83 6.54
CA ASP A 35 -11.89 8.04 7.28
C ASP A 35 -10.66 7.33 6.68
N GLU A 36 -10.82 6.11 6.18
CA GLU A 36 -9.80 5.40 5.40
C GLU A 36 -9.60 6.06 4.03
N VAL A 37 -10.66 6.52 3.36
CA VAL A 37 -10.58 7.29 2.11
C VAL A 37 -9.76 8.57 2.32
N HIS A 38 -9.97 9.31 3.41
CA HIS A 38 -9.15 10.48 3.75
C HIS A 38 -7.68 10.10 4.06
N ALA A 39 -7.44 8.92 4.64
CA ALA A 39 -6.07 8.44 4.89
C ALA A 39 -5.34 8.01 3.61
N VAL A 40 -6.06 7.38 2.68
CA VAL A 40 -5.59 7.03 1.33
C VAL A 40 -5.26 8.28 0.56
N GLN A 41 -6.12 9.31 0.65
CA GLN A 41 -5.84 10.62 0.11
C GLN A 41 -4.45 11.08 0.61
N PHE A 42 -4.26 11.20 1.91
CA PHE A 42 -2.97 11.67 2.44
C PHE A 42 -1.78 10.74 2.12
N ALA A 43 -1.99 9.42 1.97
CA ALA A 43 -0.96 8.44 1.61
C ALA A 43 -0.36 8.63 0.21
N VAL A 44 -1.07 9.35 -0.65
CA VAL A 44 -0.66 9.65 -2.03
C VAL A 44 0.08 10.99 -2.09
N ALA A 45 0.17 11.74 -0.99
CA ALA A 45 0.56 13.15 -0.94
C ALA A 45 2.07 13.43 -0.66
N GLY A 46 3.03 12.70 -1.24
CA GLY A 46 4.45 13.11 -1.12
C GLY A 46 5.34 12.71 -2.31
N ILE A 47 6.32 13.50 -2.80
CA ILE A 47 6.80 14.88 -2.59
C ILE A 47 7.35 15.45 -3.93
N THR A 48 7.84 16.71 -3.98
CA THR A 48 8.55 17.58 -4.99
C THR A 48 8.23 17.50 -6.49
N LYS A 49 7.77 16.34 -6.96
CA LYS A 49 6.53 16.28 -7.76
C LYS A 49 5.30 16.81 -6.99
N LEU A 50 5.49 17.26 -5.74
CA LEU A 50 4.57 17.84 -4.75
C LEU A 50 3.44 18.59 -5.38
N ASP A 51 3.71 19.56 -6.24
CA ASP A 51 2.67 20.42 -6.77
C ASP A 51 1.71 19.65 -7.67
N VAL A 52 2.25 18.95 -8.67
CA VAL A 52 1.44 18.18 -9.61
C VAL A 52 0.84 16.93 -9.00
N LEU A 53 1.58 16.25 -8.12
CA LEU A 53 1.04 15.14 -7.35
C LEU A 53 -0.04 15.63 -6.38
N ASN A 54 0.14 16.77 -5.72
CA ASN A 54 -0.88 17.40 -4.88
C ASN A 54 -2.09 17.84 -5.70
N ASP A 55 -1.91 18.37 -6.91
CA ASP A 55 -3.03 18.73 -7.79
C ASP A 55 -3.81 17.48 -8.23
N ILE A 56 -3.11 16.45 -8.70
CA ILE A 56 -3.69 15.13 -9.03
C ILE A 56 -4.40 14.56 -7.80
N HIS A 57 -3.75 14.62 -6.65
CA HIS A 57 -4.22 14.08 -5.39
C HIS A 57 -5.46 14.80 -4.87
N GLN A 58 -5.47 16.13 -4.87
CA GLN A 58 -6.64 16.94 -4.52
C GLN A 58 -7.79 16.68 -5.48
N GLY A 59 -7.51 16.53 -6.78
CA GLY A 59 -8.51 16.10 -7.75
C GLY A 59 -9.09 14.72 -7.43
N LEU A 60 -8.24 13.73 -7.07
CA LEU A 60 -8.69 12.39 -6.66
C LEU A 60 -9.47 12.42 -5.35
N ALA A 61 -9.03 13.24 -4.39
CA ALA A 61 -9.69 13.43 -3.10
C ALA A 61 -11.08 14.06 -3.28
N GLY A 62 -11.15 15.10 -4.09
CA GLY A 62 -12.39 15.73 -4.52
C GLY A 62 -13.30 14.73 -5.25
N ALA A 63 -12.74 13.91 -6.14
CA ALA A 63 -13.51 12.89 -6.82
C ALA A 63 -14.11 11.84 -5.90
N LEU A 64 -13.31 11.33 -4.96
CA LEU A 64 -13.77 10.39 -3.96
C LEU A 64 -14.79 11.02 -3.00
N LYS A 65 -14.69 12.31 -2.67
CA LYS A 65 -15.60 12.99 -1.75
C LYS A 65 -16.91 13.44 -2.42
N ASN A 66 -16.82 13.96 -3.64
CA ASN A 66 -17.90 14.66 -4.32
C ASN A 66 -18.53 13.84 -5.46
N GLY A 67 -17.99 12.66 -5.79
CA GLY A 67 -18.46 11.86 -6.93
C GLY A 67 -18.09 12.42 -8.29
N THR A 68 -16.97 13.14 -8.37
CA THR A 68 -16.49 13.73 -9.63
C THR A 68 -16.29 12.63 -10.68
N THR A 69 -16.80 12.85 -11.88
CA THR A 69 -16.60 11.95 -13.02
C THR A 69 -15.19 12.07 -13.58
N LEU A 70 -14.77 11.09 -14.39
CA LEU A 70 -13.47 11.14 -15.09
C LEU A 70 -13.33 12.42 -15.94
N SER A 71 -14.38 12.82 -16.67
CA SER A 71 -14.36 14.03 -17.51
C SER A 71 -14.09 15.26 -16.65
N GLN A 72 -14.86 15.44 -15.57
CA GLN A 72 -14.68 16.58 -14.67
C GLN A 72 -13.29 16.60 -14.03
N PHE A 73 -12.78 15.44 -13.61
CA PHE A 73 -11.41 15.34 -13.10
C PHE A 73 -10.37 15.78 -14.13
N GLN A 74 -10.53 15.41 -15.40
CA GLN A 74 -9.63 15.86 -16.47
C GLN A 74 -9.80 17.36 -16.76
N ASP A 75 -11.03 17.85 -16.86
CA ASP A 75 -11.35 19.25 -17.16
C ASP A 75 -10.79 20.20 -16.09
N GLU A 76 -10.78 19.78 -14.83
CA GLU A 76 -10.21 20.53 -13.71
C GLU A 76 -8.67 20.48 -13.70
N LEU A 77 -8.09 19.29 -13.96
CA LEU A 77 -6.69 19.03 -13.70
C LEU A 77 -5.77 19.31 -14.90
N GLU A 78 -6.22 19.03 -16.13
CA GLU A 78 -5.41 19.24 -17.34
C GLU A 78 -4.93 20.69 -17.49
N PRO A 79 -5.74 21.74 -17.27
CA PRO A 79 -5.28 23.13 -17.34
C PRO A 79 -4.21 23.45 -16.28
N VAL A 80 -4.33 22.86 -15.08
CA VAL A 80 -3.35 23.04 -13.99
C VAL A 80 -2.02 22.42 -14.39
N LEU A 81 -2.04 21.18 -14.87
CA LEU A 81 -0.83 20.46 -15.30
C LEU A 81 -0.19 21.12 -16.52
N GLN A 82 -0.99 21.67 -17.44
CA GLN A 82 -0.49 22.39 -18.60
C GLN A 82 0.22 23.69 -18.19
N ARG A 83 -0.37 24.50 -17.31
CA ARG A 83 0.26 25.72 -16.78
C ARG A 83 1.56 25.44 -16.05
N LYS A 84 1.65 24.31 -15.34
CA LYS A 84 2.86 23.87 -14.64
C LYS A 84 3.88 23.18 -15.56
N GLY A 85 3.60 23.03 -16.85
CA GLY A 85 4.52 22.40 -17.82
C GLY A 85 4.60 20.87 -17.72
N TRP A 86 3.67 20.22 -17.02
CA TRP A 86 3.66 18.79 -16.77
C TRP A 86 2.77 17.98 -17.72
N LEU A 87 1.92 18.63 -18.52
CA LEU A 87 1.12 17.95 -19.53
C LEU A 87 1.86 17.95 -20.88
N GLY A 88 2.13 16.77 -21.45
CA GLY A 88 2.85 16.66 -22.73
C GLY A 88 3.73 15.41 -22.88
N ARG A 89 4.62 15.46 -23.87
CA ARG A 89 5.64 14.44 -24.15
C ARG A 89 7.02 15.03 -23.88
N GLY A 90 7.75 14.48 -22.92
CA GLY A 90 9.13 14.90 -22.66
C GLY A 90 9.53 14.74 -21.20
N LEU A 91 10.74 15.19 -20.90
CA LEU A 91 11.24 15.30 -19.53
C LEU A 91 11.00 16.72 -19.00
N VAL A 92 10.80 16.82 -17.68
CA VAL A 92 10.72 18.07 -16.94
C VAL A 92 12.00 18.20 -16.13
N ALA A 93 12.64 19.37 -16.18
CA ALA A 93 13.82 19.72 -15.38
C ALA A 93 13.58 21.05 -14.63
N ASN A 94 14.31 21.29 -13.55
CA ASN A 94 14.32 22.59 -12.87
C ASN A 94 15.26 23.58 -13.59
N ASP A 95 15.31 24.82 -13.09
CA ASP A 95 16.16 25.89 -13.62
C ASP A 95 17.67 25.55 -13.54
N ASP A 96 18.05 24.65 -12.63
CA ASP A 96 19.41 24.15 -12.45
C ASP A 96 19.77 22.97 -13.39
N GLY A 97 18.83 22.54 -14.25
CA GLY A 97 19.01 21.45 -15.20
C GLY A 97 18.85 20.03 -14.62
N GLU A 98 18.45 19.91 -13.35
CA GLU A 98 18.16 18.62 -12.71
C GLU A 98 16.83 18.06 -13.21
N LEU A 99 16.84 16.79 -13.66
CA LEU A 99 15.65 16.09 -14.12
C LEU A 99 14.64 15.86 -12.97
N LEU A 100 13.47 16.47 -13.08
CA LEU A 100 12.35 16.34 -12.14
C LEU A 100 11.41 15.18 -12.50
N GLY A 101 11.33 14.80 -13.78
CA GLY A 101 10.51 13.66 -14.20
C GLY A 101 10.12 13.66 -15.67
N LYS A 102 9.05 12.92 -16.00
CA LYS A 102 8.46 12.83 -17.34
C LYS A 102 7.08 13.48 -17.32
N GLN A 103 6.77 14.24 -18.36
CA GLN A 103 5.44 14.81 -18.57
C GLN A 103 4.37 13.69 -18.64
N LEU A 104 3.17 14.05 -18.21
CA LEU A 104 1.99 13.20 -18.18
C LEU A 104 1.23 13.38 -19.49
N MET A 105 0.89 12.26 -20.12
CA MET A 105 -0.06 12.24 -21.24
C MET A 105 -1.50 12.25 -20.69
N PRO A 106 -2.48 12.84 -21.41
CA PRO A 106 -3.87 12.88 -20.96
C PRO A 106 -4.45 11.49 -20.59
N TYR A 107 -4.20 10.46 -21.41
CA TYR A 107 -4.65 9.09 -21.11
C TYR A 107 -4.08 8.51 -19.79
N ARG A 108 -2.94 9.04 -19.31
CA ARG A 108 -2.35 8.63 -18.04
C ARG A 108 -3.17 9.15 -16.86
N LEU A 109 -3.84 10.30 -17.01
CA LEU A 109 -4.77 10.84 -16.01
C LEU A 109 -5.98 9.93 -15.83
N GLU A 110 -6.54 9.42 -16.94
CA GLU A 110 -7.60 8.39 -16.86
C GLU A 110 -7.12 7.17 -16.08
N THR A 111 -5.94 6.65 -16.41
CA THR A 111 -5.41 5.45 -15.74
C THR A 111 -5.21 5.70 -14.24
N ILE A 112 -4.67 6.86 -13.88
CA ILE A 112 -4.49 7.28 -12.48
C ILE A 112 -5.85 7.37 -11.78
N PHE A 113 -6.81 8.07 -12.37
CA PHE A 113 -8.15 8.25 -11.83
C PHE A 113 -8.82 6.90 -11.57
N ARG A 114 -8.97 6.08 -12.62
CA ARG A 114 -9.70 4.82 -12.56
C ARG A 114 -9.05 3.85 -11.57
N THR A 115 -7.73 3.74 -11.58
CA THR A 115 -7.01 2.82 -10.68
C THR A 115 -7.22 3.21 -9.22
N ASN A 116 -7.01 4.48 -8.86
CA ASN A 116 -7.13 4.92 -7.47
C ASN A 116 -8.57 4.89 -6.97
N VAL A 117 -9.53 5.30 -7.79
CA VAL A 117 -10.96 5.27 -7.44
C VAL A 117 -11.45 3.82 -7.27
N GLN A 118 -11.07 2.91 -8.17
CA GLN A 118 -11.43 1.49 -8.05
C GLN A 118 -10.83 0.85 -6.81
N SER A 119 -9.56 1.11 -6.50
CA SER A 119 -8.93 0.58 -5.29
C SER A 119 -9.58 1.11 -4.01
N ALA A 120 -9.96 2.40 -3.98
CA ALA A 120 -10.69 2.96 -2.83
C ALA A 120 -12.09 2.32 -2.65
N TYR A 121 -12.84 2.10 -3.75
CA TYR A 121 -14.11 1.38 -3.68
C TYR A 121 -13.92 -0.09 -3.26
N ALA A 122 -12.86 -0.75 -3.71
CA ALA A 122 -12.53 -2.11 -3.30
C ALA A 122 -12.21 -2.19 -1.80
N ALA A 123 -11.49 -1.20 -1.25
CA ALA A 123 -11.25 -1.08 0.17
C ALA A 123 -12.55 -1.02 0.98
N GLY A 124 -13.47 -0.12 0.59
CA GLY A 124 -14.75 0.00 1.26
C GLY A 124 -15.63 -1.24 1.12
N ARG A 125 -15.60 -1.89 -0.05
CA ARG A 125 -16.27 -3.17 -0.25
C ARG A 125 -15.71 -4.22 0.68
N TYR A 126 -14.40 -4.32 0.85
CA TYR A 126 -13.78 -5.28 1.75
C TYR A 126 -14.22 -5.06 3.21
N GLN A 127 -14.21 -3.81 3.70
CA GLN A 127 -14.68 -3.49 5.06
C GLN A 127 -16.14 -3.91 5.25
N TRP A 128 -16.99 -3.61 4.26
CA TRP A 128 -18.39 -4.05 4.30
C TRP A 128 -18.50 -5.57 4.32
N LEU A 129 -17.78 -6.28 3.44
CA LEU A 129 -17.78 -7.74 3.40
C LEU A 129 -17.34 -8.33 4.75
N MET A 130 -16.26 -7.79 5.34
CA MET A 130 -15.74 -8.18 6.65
C MET A 130 -16.76 -7.98 7.77
N SER A 131 -17.51 -6.88 7.75
CA SER A 131 -18.57 -6.63 8.74
C SER A 131 -19.71 -7.66 8.69
N THR A 132 -19.86 -8.39 7.58
CA THR A 132 -20.94 -9.37 7.35
C THR A 132 -20.50 -10.83 7.45
N VAL A 133 -19.23 -11.13 7.78
CA VAL A 133 -18.71 -12.51 7.72
C VAL A 133 -19.44 -13.49 8.64
N LYS A 134 -20.10 -12.99 9.71
CA LYS A 134 -20.92 -13.82 10.60
C LYS A 134 -22.16 -14.36 9.88
N GLU A 135 -22.87 -13.52 9.12
CA GLU A 135 -24.07 -13.94 8.39
C GLU A 135 -23.77 -14.44 6.97
N ARG A 136 -22.67 -13.96 6.36
CA ARG A 136 -22.29 -14.18 4.96
C ARG A 136 -20.81 -14.60 4.84
N PRO A 137 -20.44 -15.79 5.32
CA PRO A 137 -19.05 -16.21 5.42
C PRO A 137 -18.41 -16.62 4.07
N TYR A 138 -19.18 -16.68 2.98
CA TYR A 138 -18.69 -17.09 1.68
C TYR A 138 -18.61 -15.91 0.73
N TRP A 139 -17.49 -15.78 0.06
CA TRP A 139 -17.22 -14.70 -0.87
C TRP A 139 -17.09 -15.27 -2.28
N GLN A 140 -17.72 -14.62 -3.23
CA GLN A 140 -17.68 -15.00 -4.64
C GLN A 140 -16.99 -13.92 -5.46
N TYR A 141 -16.04 -14.34 -6.27
CA TYR A 141 -15.37 -13.49 -7.24
C TYR A 141 -16.27 -13.28 -8.45
N ILE A 142 -16.52 -12.02 -8.83
CA ILE A 142 -17.36 -11.66 -9.97
C ILE A 142 -16.53 -10.86 -10.96
N ALA A 143 -16.49 -11.32 -12.21
CA ALA A 143 -16.01 -10.56 -13.36
C ALA A 143 -17.20 -10.08 -14.21
N VAL A 144 -17.01 -8.99 -14.96
CA VAL A 144 -18.07 -8.43 -15.82
C VAL A 144 -18.39 -9.33 -17.02
N MET A 145 -17.44 -10.19 -17.44
CA MET A 145 -17.60 -11.18 -18.50
C MET A 145 -17.98 -10.60 -19.87
N ASP A 146 -17.48 -9.41 -20.18
CA ASP A 146 -17.54 -8.82 -21.53
C ASP A 146 -16.28 -9.10 -22.36
N ASP A 147 -16.26 -8.62 -23.60
CA ASP A 147 -15.14 -8.74 -24.56
C ASP A 147 -13.81 -8.14 -24.06
N ARG A 148 -13.88 -7.25 -23.06
CA ARG A 148 -12.72 -6.61 -22.42
C ARG A 148 -12.26 -7.33 -21.15
N THR A 149 -12.97 -8.37 -20.72
CA THR A 149 -12.59 -9.15 -19.54
C THR A 149 -11.44 -10.08 -19.90
N ARG A 150 -10.31 -9.94 -19.21
CA ARG A 150 -9.12 -10.75 -19.48
C ARG A 150 -9.39 -12.23 -19.16
N PRO A 151 -8.80 -13.18 -19.92
CA PRO A 151 -9.00 -14.62 -19.67
C PRO A 151 -8.69 -15.05 -18.23
N ALA A 152 -7.62 -14.51 -17.62
CA ALA A 152 -7.28 -14.83 -16.23
C ALA A 152 -8.36 -14.38 -15.23
N HIS A 153 -9.01 -13.23 -15.47
CA HIS A 153 -10.09 -12.74 -14.60
C HIS A 153 -11.39 -13.51 -14.86
N ALA A 154 -11.67 -13.86 -16.11
CA ALA A 154 -12.79 -14.72 -16.47
C ALA A 154 -12.68 -16.11 -15.84
N ALA A 155 -11.46 -16.65 -15.72
CA ALA A 155 -11.20 -17.94 -15.07
C ALA A 155 -11.46 -17.92 -13.54
N LEU A 156 -11.47 -16.74 -12.92
CA LEU A 156 -11.85 -16.55 -11.51
C LEU A 156 -13.37 -16.32 -11.34
N ASN A 157 -14.08 -15.98 -12.42
CA ASN A 157 -15.49 -15.64 -12.33
C ASN A 157 -16.32 -16.79 -11.75
N GLY A 158 -17.14 -16.43 -10.76
CA GLY A 158 -18.07 -17.32 -10.12
C GLY A 158 -17.47 -18.18 -9.00
N ARG A 159 -16.15 -18.21 -8.83
CA ARG A 159 -15.52 -19.03 -7.78
C ARG A 159 -15.88 -18.51 -6.40
N ILE A 160 -16.13 -19.44 -5.49
CA ILE A 160 -16.57 -19.16 -4.13
C ILE A 160 -15.51 -19.68 -3.17
N PHE A 161 -15.04 -18.84 -2.25
CA PHE A 161 -14.15 -19.23 -1.16
C PHE A 161 -14.73 -18.70 0.15
N ARG A 162 -14.32 -19.24 1.29
CA ARG A 162 -14.64 -18.60 2.56
C ARG A 162 -13.90 -17.27 2.71
N TRP A 163 -14.45 -16.36 3.51
CA TRP A 163 -13.87 -15.03 3.73
C TRP A 163 -12.43 -15.05 4.28
N ASP A 164 -12.07 -16.11 5.02
CA ASP A 164 -10.77 -16.32 5.66
C ASP A 164 -9.78 -17.08 4.77
N ASP A 165 -10.18 -17.43 3.54
CA ASP A 165 -9.31 -18.14 2.61
C ASP A 165 -8.13 -17.26 2.15
N PRO A 166 -6.87 -17.77 2.16
CA PRO A 166 -5.68 -17.02 1.76
C PRO A 166 -5.72 -16.43 0.34
N ILE A 167 -6.58 -16.95 -0.54
CA ILE A 167 -6.74 -16.42 -1.90
C ILE A 167 -7.09 -14.93 -1.88
N TRP A 168 -7.83 -14.47 -0.88
CA TRP A 168 -8.24 -13.07 -0.78
C TRP A 168 -7.07 -12.15 -0.46
N GLN A 169 -5.94 -12.64 0.04
CA GLN A 169 -4.76 -11.80 0.21
C GLN A 169 -4.08 -11.46 -1.13
N THR A 170 -4.29 -12.29 -2.16
CA THR A 170 -3.52 -12.26 -3.41
C THR A 170 -4.37 -11.93 -4.65
N LEU A 171 -5.66 -12.27 -4.63
CA LEU A 171 -6.58 -12.16 -5.78
C LEU A 171 -7.87 -11.43 -5.42
N PHE A 172 -7.81 -10.45 -4.52
CA PHE A 172 -8.93 -9.55 -4.25
C PHE A 172 -8.89 -8.34 -5.21
N PRO A 173 -9.93 -8.11 -6.04
CA PRO A 173 -9.94 -7.04 -7.03
C PRO A 173 -9.69 -5.63 -6.46
N PRO A 174 -9.04 -4.72 -7.23
CA PRO A 174 -8.69 -4.90 -8.63
C PRO A 174 -7.40 -5.70 -8.82
N ASN A 175 -7.42 -6.67 -9.73
CA ASN A 175 -6.27 -7.51 -10.06
C ASN A 175 -5.43 -6.96 -11.22
N GLY A 176 -5.64 -5.71 -11.61
CA GLY A 176 -4.97 -5.10 -12.76
C GLY A 176 -5.55 -3.75 -13.17
N TYR A 177 -4.86 -3.05 -14.06
CA TYR A 177 -5.35 -1.78 -14.61
C TYR A 177 -6.70 -1.95 -15.31
N ASN A 178 -7.63 -1.03 -15.08
CA ASN A 178 -8.99 -1.10 -15.64
C ASN A 178 -9.79 -2.36 -15.26
N CYS A 179 -9.40 -3.06 -14.20
CA CYS A 179 -10.17 -4.19 -13.68
C CYS A 179 -11.56 -3.73 -13.21
N ARG A 180 -12.60 -4.48 -13.58
CA ARG A 180 -14.00 -4.22 -13.16
C ARG A 180 -14.58 -5.37 -12.34
N CYS A 181 -13.70 -6.26 -11.87
CA CYS A 181 -14.10 -7.37 -11.03
C CYS A 181 -14.37 -6.89 -9.61
N TYR A 182 -15.20 -7.63 -8.88
CA TYR A 182 -15.52 -7.34 -7.48
C TYR A 182 -15.86 -8.62 -6.73
N VAL A 183 -15.99 -8.52 -5.40
CA VAL A 183 -16.38 -9.63 -4.53
C VAL A 183 -17.77 -9.39 -3.94
N ARG A 184 -18.59 -10.44 -3.89
CA ARG A 184 -19.90 -10.42 -3.21
C ARG A 184 -19.94 -11.44 -2.09
N ALA A 185 -20.60 -11.11 -0.97
CA ALA A 185 -20.80 -12.03 0.15
C ALA A 185 -22.11 -12.81 0.02
N LEU A 186 -22.05 -14.10 0.29
CA LEU A 186 -23.13 -15.08 0.21
C LEU A 186 -23.39 -15.70 1.59
N THR A 187 -24.66 -15.95 1.87
CA THR A 187 -25.05 -16.83 2.99
C THR A 187 -24.85 -18.29 2.63
N GLN A 188 -24.86 -19.18 3.64
CA GLN A 188 -24.85 -20.64 3.41
C GLN A 188 -26.00 -21.07 2.49
N ALA A 189 -27.22 -20.61 2.75
CA ALA A 189 -28.39 -20.95 1.91
C ALA A 189 -28.23 -20.51 0.45
N GLN A 190 -27.55 -19.38 0.20
CA GLN A 190 -27.27 -18.94 -1.18
C GLN A 190 -26.25 -19.83 -1.86
N VAL A 191 -25.22 -20.28 -1.15
CA VAL A 191 -24.24 -21.26 -1.66
C VAL A 191 -24.93 -22.59 -1.96
N ASP A 192 -25.75 -23.09 -1.03
CA ASP A 192 -26.46 -24.37 -1.19
C ASP A 192 -27.41 -24.33 -2.39
N ALA A 193 -28.09 -23.19 -2.59
CA ALA A 193 -28.95 -22.95 -3.73
C ALA A 193 -28.21 -22.80 -5.08
N HIS A 194 -26.88 -22.85 -5.08
CA HIS A 194 -26.01 -22.73 -6.26
C HIS A 194 -26.37 -21.52 -7.13
N PRO A 195 -25.83 -20.32 -6.83
CA PRO A 195 -26.14 -19.10 -7.58
C PRO A 195 -25.90 -19.31 -9.08
N VAL A 196 -26.74 -18.70 -9.93
CA VAL A 196 -26.74 -18.93 -11.40
C VAL A 196 -25.37 -18.64 -12.05
N ASP A 197 -24.62 -17.73 -11.47
CA ASP A 197 -23.28 -17.28 -11.87
C ASP A 197 -22.17 -17.89 -11.01
N ALA A 198 -22.45 -18.90 -10.20
CA ALA A 198 -21.45 -19.63 -9.44
C ALA A 198 -20.66 -20.59 -10.32
N HIS A 199 -19.38 -20.73 -9.97
CA HIS A 199 -18.52 -21.71 -10.60
C HIS A 199 -19.01 -23.13 -10.24
N PRO A 200 -19.00 -24.10 -11.18
CA PRO A 200 -19.58 -25.42 -10.98
C PRO A 200 -18.96 -26.25 -9.84
N VAL A 201 -17.79 -25.84 -9.33
CA VAL A 201 -17.07 -26.53 -8.26
C VAL A 201 -17.66 -26.23 -6.88
N GLY A 202 -18.48 -25.18 -6.73
CA GLY A 202 -19.03 -24.77 -5.44
C GLY A 202 -17.98 -24.03 -4.58
N VAL A 203 -17.98 -24.27 -3.27
CA VAL A 203 -17.00 -23.66 -2.35
C VAL A 203 -15.64 -24.34 -2.49
N GLU A 204 -14.62 -23.56 -2.78
CA GLU A 204 -13.24 -23.96 -2.95
C GLU A 204 -12.38 -23.53 -1.74
N SER A 205 -11.19 -24.13 -1.63
CA SER A 205 -10.11 -23.71 -0.73
C SER A 205 -8.83 -23.50 -1.55
N SER A 206 -8.05 -22.47 -1.23
CA SER A 206 -6.72 -22.23 -1.82
C SER A 206 -5.57 -22.89 -1.07
N GLU A 207 -5.85 -23.57 0.04
CA GLU A 207 -4.85 -24.27 0.84
C GLU A 207 -4.07 -25.30 -0.02
N GLY A 208 -2.74 -25.22 0.03
CA GLY A 208 -1.84 -26.04 -0.78
C GLY A 208 -1.86 -25.73 -2.29
N ARG A 209 -2.57 -24.69 -2.73
CA ARG A 209 -2.72 -24.31 -4.16
C ARG A 209 -2.11 -22.95 -4.48
N LEU A 210 -1.69 -22.20 -3.47
CA LEU A 210 -0.90 -20.99 -3.66
C LEU A 210 0.57 -21.36 -3.87
N VAL A 211 1.13 -20.95 -4.99
CA VAL A 211 2.53 -21.18 -5.35
C VAL A 211 3.20 -19.87 -5.72
N THR A 212 4.48 -19.72 -5.36
CA THR A 212 5.25 -18.55 -5.79
C THR A 212 5.74 -18.76 -7.22
N VAL A 213 5.47 -17.79 -8.08
CA VAL A 213 5.89 -17.77 -9.48
C VAL A 213 6.64 -16.48 -9.78
N GLN A 214 7.53 -16.51 -10.76
CA GLN A 214 8.23 -15.32 -11.22
C GLN A 214 7.35 -14.58 -12.25
N GLN A 215 7.02 -13.33 -11.97
CA GLN A 215 6.24 -12.46 -12.85
C GLN A 215 7.14 -11.32 -13.36
N PRO A 216 7.13 -11.02 -14.67
CA PRO A 216 7.87 -9.87 -15.20
C PRO A 216 7.23 -8.57 -14.70
N TYR A 217 8.07 -7.58 -14.37
CA TYR A 217 7.66 -6.25 -13.95
C TYR A 217 8.54 -5.17 -14.58
N GLY A 218 8.03 -3.94 -14.60
CA GLY A 218 8.72 -2.79 -15.19
C GLY A 218 8.83 -2.85 -16.71
N THR A 219 9.64 -1.96 -17.29
CA THR A 219 9.95 -1.94 -18.73
C THR A 219 11.11 -2.85 -19.10
N ASP A 220 11.91 -3.23 -18.10
CA ASP A 220 13.22 -3.84 -18.30
C ASP A 220 13.15 -5.38 -18.17
N GLY A 221 11.95 -5.91 -17.90
CA GLY A 221 11.68 -7.34 -17.83
C GLY A 221 12.21 -8.02 -16.57
N GLU A 222 12.53 -7.25 -15.53
CA GLU A 222 12.93 -7.80 -14.24
C GLU A 222 11.83 -8.71 -13.68
N MET A 223 12.24 -9.78 -13.00
CA MET A 223 11.31 -10.76 -12.46
C MET A 223 11.10 -10.52 -10.98
N ARG A 224 9.85 -10.58 -10.53
CA ARG A 224 9.48 -10.52 -9.12
C ARG A 224 8.73 -11.78 -8.70
N PRO A 225 8.95 -12.30 -7.48
CA PRO A 225 8.15 -13.38 -6.94
C PRO A 225 6.73 -12.88 -6.64
N VAL A 226 5.73 -13.63 -7.06
CA VAL A 226 4.31 -13.37 -6.73
C VAL A 226 3.59 -14.66 -6.39
N ASN A 227 2.60 -14.58 -5.51
CA ASN A 227 1.71 -15.71 -5.26
C ASN A 227 0.73 -15.87 -6.43
N ALA A 228 0.62 -17.09 -6.92
CA ALA A 228 -0.35 -17.51 -7.93
C ALA A 228 -1.20 -18.64 -7.38
N PHE A 229 -2.51 -18.56 -7.62
CA PHE A 229 -3.43 -19.65 -7.38
C PHE A 229 -3.37 -20.64 -8.55
N ARG A 230 -3.00 -21.88 -8.26
CA ARG A 230 -3.02 -22.97 -9.24
C ARG A 230 -4.43 -23.55 -9.32
N ASP A 231 -5.08 -23.36 -10.45
CA ASP A 231 -6.38 -23.98 -10.70
C ASP A 231 -6.25 -25.51 -10.74
N PRO A 232 -6.99 -26.26 -9.91
CA PRO A 232 -6.83 -27.71 -9.80
C PRO A 232 -7.28 -28.48 -11.04
N LYS A 233 -8.14 -27.90 -11.89
CA LYS A 233 -8.72 -28.60 -13.05
C LYS A 233 -7.91 -28.39 -14.32
N SER A 234 -7.53 -27.15 -14.59
CA SER A 234 -6.81 -26.73 -15.79
C SER A 234 -5.30 -26.64 -15.58
N GLY A 235 -4.84 -26.57 -14.33
CA GLY A 235 -3.44 -26.31 -13.99
C GLY A 235 -3.00 -24.86 -14.23
N LEU A 236 -3.91 -23.99 -14.66
CA LEU A 236 -3.63 -22.58 -14.94
C LEU A 236 -3.17 -21.85 -13.67
N LEU A 237 -2.12 -21.05 -13.79
CA LEU A 237 -1.61 -20.20 -12.72
C LEU A 237 -2.26 -18.83 -12.83
N LEU A 238 -3.11 -18.50 -11.86
CA LEU A 238 -3.86 -17.27 -11.79
C LEU A 238 -3.17 -16.32 -10.81
N THR A 239 -2.73 -15.17 -11.29
CA THR A 239 -2.06 -14.13 -10.49
C THR A 239 -2.64 -12.76 -10.84
N ALA A 240 -2.56 -11.81 -9.91
CA ALA A 240 -2.84 -10.42 -10.21
C ALA A 240 -1.70 -9.81 -11.04
N ASP A 241 -2.00 -8.76 -11.80
CA ASP A 241 -0.99 -8.02 -12.56
C ASP A 241 0.09 -7.43 -11.64
N ALA A 242 1.23 -7.05 -12.27
CA ALA A 242 2.27 -6.28 -11.63
C ALA A 242 1.71 -5.04 -10.91
N GLY A 243 1.95 -4.93 -9.60
CA GLY A 243 1.44 -3.83 -8.77
C GLY A 243 0.05 -4.04 -8.15
N PHE A 244 -0.63 -5.15 -8.43
CA PHE A 244 -1.98 -5.46 -7.92
C PHE A 244 -2.05 -6.71 -7.03
N HIS A 245 -0.88 -7.24 -6.65
CA HIS A 245 -0.72 -8.42 -5.80
C HIS A 245 -1.19 -8.28 -4.35
N LEU A 246 -1.47 -7.06 -3.88
CA LEU A 246 -1.93 -6.81 -2.52
C LEU A 246 -3.45 -6.62 -2.49
N ASN A 247 -4.11 -7.22 -1.51
CA ASN A 247 -5.53 -6.95 -1.28
C ASN A 247 -5.74 -5.47 -0.89
N PRO A 248 -6.47 -4.70 -1.72
CA PRO A 248 -6.74 -3.28 -1.50
C PRO A 248 -7.75 -3.01 -0.39
N GLY A 249 -8.09 -3.97 0.46
CA GLY A 249 -9.03 -3.84 1.56
C GLY A 249 -8.56 -4.45 2.87
N HIS A 250 -7.81 -5.56 2.82
CA HIS A 250 -7.17 -6.13 4.00
C HIS A 250 -6.04 -5.24 4.52
N SER A 251 -5.22 -4.71 3.61
CA SER A 251 -4.00 -3.96 3.93
C SER A 251 -3.85 -2.74 3.02
N TYR A 252 -4.93 -2.12 2.54
CA TYR A 252 -4.84 -1.08 1.50
C TYR A 252 -3.88 0.05 1.83
N LEU A 253 -4.09 0.67 3.00
CA LEU A 253 -3.23 1.74 3.50
C LEU A 253 -1.81 1.23 3.67
N ALA A 254 -1.62 0.06 4.28
CA ALA A 254 -0.28 -0.52 4.43
C ALA A 254 0.41 -0.79 3.08
N GLY A 255 -0.32 -1.30 2.09
CA GLY A 255 0.15 -1.56 0.72
C GLY A 255 0.44 -0.30 -0.08
N LEU A 256 -0.33 0.79 0.13
CA LEU A 256 0.00 2.11 -0.38
C LEU A 256 1.29 2.64 0.25
N GLY A 257 1.45 2.46 1.57
CA GLY A 257 2.68 2.78 2.29
C GLY A 257 3.88 2.01 1.75
N GLN A 258 3.76 0.69 1.55
CA GLN A 258 4.81 -0.13 0.92
C GLN A 258 5.12 0.35 -0.50
N THR A 259 4.09 0.64 -1.31
CA THR A 259 4.28 1.15 -2.69
C THR A 259 4.98 2.50 -2.71
N LEU A 260 4.66 3.40 -1.77
CA LEU A 260 5.33 4.68 -1.63
C LEU A 260 6.81 4.49 -1.29
N LEU A 261 7.10 3.66 -0.29
CA LEU A 261 8.45 3.36 0.14
C LEU A 261 9.26 2.70 -0.97
N GLU A 262 8.66 1.77 -1.72
CA GLU A 262 9.32 1.14 -2.87
C GLU A 262 9.63 2.14 -3.98
N LYS A 263 8.74 3.10 -4.24
CA LYS A 263 9.06 4.20 -5.18
C LYS A 263 10.16 5.12 -4.65
N GLY A 264 10.30 5.24 -3.33
CA GLY A 264 11.34 6.01 -2.67
C GLY A 264 12.76 5.48 -2.94
N THR A 265 12.92 4.20 -3.29
CA THR A 265 14.24 3.60 -3.58
C THR A 265 14.84 4.11 -4.88
N THR A 266 13.99 4.48 -5.85
CA THR A 266 14.39 4.96 -7.18
C THR A 266 14.22 6.47 -7.36
N ALA A 267 13.58 7.15 -6.40
CA ALA A 267 13.40 8.59 -6.42
C ALA A 267 14.65 9.33 -5.93
N ALA A 268 14.79 10.61 -6.30
CA ALA A 268 15.83 11.47 -5.74
C ALA A 268 15.75 11.45 -4.19
N PRO A 269 16.86 11.27 -3.46
CA PRO A 269 16.80 11.01 -2.01
C PRO A 269 16.08 12.07 -1.19
N LYS A 270 16.34 13.36 -1.44
CA LYS A 270 15.63 14.45 -0.76
C LYS A 270 14.12 14.38 -1.00
N LEU A 271 13.73 14.08 -2.23
CA LEU A 271 12.35 13.86 -2.63
C LEU A 271 11.76 12.66 -1.87
N ALA A 272 12.44 11.51 -1.87
CA ALA A 272 11.98 10.34 -1.13
C ALA A 272 11.80 10.60 0.37
N SER A 273 12.77 11.26 1.03
CA SER A 273 12.72 11.53 2.47
C SER A 273 11.53 12.38 2.86
N VAL A 274 11.28 13.47 2.13
CA VAL A 274 10.11 14.28 2.45
C VAL A 274 8.85 13.47 2.06
N ALA A 275 8.85 12.70 0.96
CA ALA A 275 7.67 11.98 0.44
C ALA A 275 7.07 11.09 1.49
N VAL A 276 7.95 10.25 2.01
CA VAL A 276 7.66 9.28 3.04
C VAL A 276 7.27 9.99 4.32
N ARG A 277 8.00 11.04 4.74
CA ARG A 277 7.70 11.76 5.98
C ARG A 277 6.33 12.43 5.95
N GLU A 278 6.01 13.16 4.88
CA GLU A 278 4.72 13.84 4.74
C GLU A 278 3.62 12.80 4.77
N THR A 279 3.71 11.77 3.93
CA THR A 279 2.70 10.72 3.86
C THR A 279 2.51 9.96 5.18
N LEU A 280 3.59 9.48 5.80
CA LEU A 280 3.51 8.68 7.02
C LEU A 280 3.10 9.51 8.24
N SER A 281 3.09 10.85 8.15
CA SER A 281 2.50 11.70 9.19
C SER A 281 0.99 11.52 9.33
N ASN A 282 0.33 10.80 8.41
CA ASN A 282 -1.04 10.33 8.63
C ASN A 282 -1.07 9.17 9.61
N ASN A 283 -1.61 9.44 10.80
CA ASN A 283 -1.73 8.46 11.86
C ASN A 283 -2.44 7.16 11.44
N ARG A 284 -3.44 7.21 10.55
CA ARG A 284 -4.13 5.99 10.08
C ARG A 284 -3.27 5.16 9.15
N LEU A 285 -2.52 5.81 8.26
CA LEU A 285 -1.58 5.11 7.39
C LEU A 285 -0.46 4.47 8.19
N ALA A 286 0.20 5.25 9.07
CA ALA A 286 1.25 4.73 9.94
C ALA A 286 0.71 3.59 10.82
N SER A 287 -0.50 3.73 11.38
CA SER A 287 -1.13 2.67 12.16
C SER A 287 -1.45 1.42 11.33
N ALA A 288 -1.91 1.59 10.10
CA ALA A 288 -2.18 0.47 9.20
C ALA A 288 -0.89 -0.28 8.85
N MET A 289 0.18 0.46 8.52
CA MET A 289 1.50 -0.13 8.28
C MET A 289 2.06 -0.83 9.51
N ASN A 290 1.93 -0.24 10.70
CA ASN A 290 2.33 -0.87 11.95
C ASN A 290 1.59 -2.18 12.22
N ARG A 291 0.26 -2.22 11.99
CA ARG A 291 -0.53 -3.46 12.15
C ARG A 291 -0.12 -4.54 11.17
N ASP A 292 0.02 -4.18 9.89
CA ASP A 292 0.44 -5.09 8.83
C ASP A 292 1.84 -5.65 9.09
N LEU A 293 2.77 -4.76 9.47
CA LEU A 293 4.13 -5.14 9.86
C LEU A 293 4.11 -6.09 11.07
N HIS A 294 3.35 -5.77 12.11
CA HIS A 294 3.28 -6.60 13.30
C HIS A 294 2.73 -8.01 12.99
N GLN A 295 1.66 -8.10 12.20
CA GLN A 295 1.11 -9.37 11.72
C GLN A 295 2.16 -10.17 10.94
N TRP A 296 2.88 -9.51 10.03
CA TRP A 296 3.99 -10.13 9.31
C TRP A 296 5.05 -10.67 10.28
N THR A 297 5.53 -9.87 11.25
CA THR A 297 6.54 -10.34 12.23
C THR A 297 6.09 -11.54 13.06
N GLN A 298 4.78 -11.66 13.34
CA GLN A 298 4.23 -12.79 14.07
C GLN A 298 4.17 -14.07 13.22
N GLY A 299 4.00 -13.94 11.90
CA GLY A 299 3.87 -15.06 10.97
C GLY A 299 5.18 -15.59 10.38
N LEU A 300 6.33 -14.99 10.69
CA LEU A 300 7.62 -15.42 10.16
C LEU A 300 8.13 -16.70 10.82
N ASP A 301 8.68 -17.60 10.00
CA ASP A 301 9.46 -18.78 10.41
C ASP A 301 10.76 -18.90 9.60
N GLU A 302 11.54 -19.96 9.82
CA GLU A 302 12.85 -20.19 9.20
C GLU A 302 12.80 -20.33 7.66
N HIS A 303 11.63 -20.65 7.08
CA HIS A 303 11.44 -20.76 5.62
C HIS A 303 11.16 -19.41 4.95
N CYS A 304 10.94 -18.34 5.71
CA CYS A 304 10.66 -17.00 5.20
C CYS A 304 11.94 -16.23 4.81
N ALA A 305 13.07 -16.90 4.61
CA ALA A 305 14.34 -16.29 4.23
C ALA A 305 14.20 -15.47 2.93
N GLY A 306 14.75 -14.26 2.93
CA GLY A 306 14.67 -13.31 1.83
C GLY A 306 13.39 -12.46 1.78
N ASP A 307 12.40 -12.71 2.64
CA ASP A 307 11.24 -11.79 2.76
C ASP A 307 11.63 -10.50 3.49
N PHE A 308 11.01 -9.38 3.11
CA PHE A 308 11.30 -8.07 3.69
C PHE A 308 10.09 -7.13 3.63
N ARG A 309 10.13 -6.09 4.46
CA ARG A 309 9.19 -4.96 4.42
C ARG A 309 9.95 -3.65 4.42
N ARG A 310 9.46 -2.67 3.68
CA ARG A 310 9.91 -1.29 3.84
C ARG A 310 9.21 -0.70 5.06
N VAL A 311 9.95 -0.10 5.98
CA VAL A 311 9.44 0.31 7.30
C VAL A 311 9.55 1.79 7.59
N GLY A 312 10.11 2.58 6.66
CA GLY A 312 10.18 4.03 6.80
C GLY A 312 11.22 4.63 5.86
N ALA A 313 11.57 5.90 6.11
CA ALA A 313 12.70 6.56 5.48
C ALA A 313 13.34 7.55 6.44
N LEU A 314 14.62 7.85 6.25
CA LEU A 314 15.34 8.88 7.00
C LEU A 314 14.70 10.26 6.80
N SER A 315 14.71 11.06 7.87
CA SER A 315 14.18 12.41 7.85
C SER A 315 14.95 13.28 6.83
N PRO A 316 14.32 14.29 6.21
CA PRO A 316 15.01 15.19 5.28
C PRO A 316 16.25 15.86 5.88
N ARG A 317 16.22 16.15 7.18
CA ARG A 317 17.34 16.72 7.93
C ARG A 317 18.50 15.73 8.00
N VAL A 318 18.25 14.53 8.53
CA VAL A 318 19.27 13.47 8.64
C VAL A 318 19.84 13.14 7.26
N GLN A 319 18.97 12.97 6.27
CA GLN A 319 19.38 12.70 4.89
C GLN A 319 20.30 13.78 4.30
N SER A 320 20.05 15.06 4.62
CA SER A 320 20.90 16.17 4.15
C SER A 320 22.28 16.22 4.81
N LEU A 321 22.41 15.73 6.04
CA LEU A 321 23.68 15.67 6.77
C LEU A 321 24.55 14.48 6.32
N LEU A 322 23.92 13.43 5.80
CA LEU A 322 24.61 12.23 5.31
C LEU A 322 25.17 12.37 3.89
N LEU A 323 25.00 13.53 3.27
CA LEU A 323 25.61 13.85 1.97
C LEU A 323 27.14 13.92 2.13
N SER A 324 27.81 12.82 1.81
CA SER A 324 29.27 12.76 1.64
C SER A 324 29.58 12.37 0.19
N ASP A 325 30.51 13.09 -0.43
CA ASP A 325 31.10 12.80 -1.74
C ASP A 325 30.18 12.80 -2.98
N GLY A 326 29.02 13.46 -2.91
CA GLY A 326 28.15 13.68 -4.08
C GLY A 326 27.32 12.46 -4.51
N THR A 327 27.43 11.33 -3.83
CA THR A 327 26.58 10.16 -4.04
C THR A 327 25.30 10.24 -3.21
N LEU A 328 24.18 10.44 -3.92
CA LEU A 328 22.83 10.49 -3.38
C LEU A 328 22.32 9.09 -3.05
N PHE A 329 22.29 8.73 -1.76
CA PHE A 329 21.81 7.43 -1.27
C PHE A 329 20.33 7.48 -0.90
N THR A 330 19.54 6.46 -1.26
CA THR A 330 18.11 6.45 -0.93
C THR A 330 17.86 6.39 0.58
N PRO A 331 16.89 7.17 1.12
CA PRO A 331 16.62 7.24 2.55
C PRO A 331 15.78 6.07 3.07
N VAL A 332 15.29 5.19 2.21
CA VAL A 332 14.33 4.14 2.56
C VAL A 332 14.96 3.13 3.54
N VAL A 333 14.20 2.76 4.56
CA VAL A 333 14.60 1.79 5.59
C VAL A 333 13.86 0.47 5.37
N THR A 334 14.61 -0.62 5.39
CA THR A 334 14.15 -1.99 5.13
C THR A 334 14.34 -2.86 6.36
N LEU A 335 13.36 -3.70 6.65
CA LEU A 335 13.42 -4.75 7.66
C LEU A 335 13.30 -6.11 6.97
N THR A 336 14.26 -7.00 7.20
CA THR A 336 14.25 -8.34 6.62
C THR A 336 13.74 -9.38 7.61
N ALA A 337 13.27 -10.52 7.10
CA ALA A 337 12.84 -11.64 7.93
C ALA A 337 13.96 -12.13 8.86
N GLU A 338 15.21 -12.16 8.38
CA GLU A 338 16.37 -12.59 9.17
C GLU A 338 16.58 -11.68 10.39
N THR A 339 16.50 -10.36 10.21
CA THR A 339 16.60 -9.41 11.32
C THR A 339 15.45 -9.59 12.31
N VAL A 340 14.21 -9.83 11.84
CA VAL A 340 13.08 -10.08 12.75
C VAL A 340 13.29 -11.36 13.55
N LEU A 341 13.80 -12.42 12.91
CA LEU A 341 14.10 -13.69 13.59
C LEU A 341 15.21 -13.51 14.62
N ALA A 342 16.29 -12.80 14.28
CA ALA A 342 17.42 -12.54 15.17
C ALA A 342 17.05 -11.63 16.36
N CYS A 343 16.25 -10.59 16.12
CA CYS A 343 15.87 -9.59 17.12
C CYS A 343 14.47 -9.83 17.72
N ARG A 344 13.88 -11.03 17.57
CA ARG A 344 12.46 -11.28 17.89
C ARG A 344 12.06 -10.84 19.29
N GLN A 345 12.86 -11.18 20.30
CA GLN A 345 12.64 -10.77 21.69
C GLN A 345 12.96 -9.29 21.91
N ALA A 346 14.10 -8.81 21.40
CA ALA A 346 14.56 -7.46 21.63
C ALA A 346 13.67 -6.38 21.00
N GLY A 347 13.01 -6.69 19.88
CA GLY A 347 12.04 -5.84 19.21
C GLY A 347 10.58 -6.13 19.53
N ALA A 348 10.27 -7.05 20.46
CA ALA A 348 8.90 -7.50 20.72
C ALA A 348 7.92 -6.36 21.06
N SER A 349 8.37 -5.35 21.81
CA SER A 349 7.58 -4.16 22.13
C SER A 349 7.48 -3.17 20.97
N LEU A 350 8.42 -3.25 20.02
CA LEU A 350 8.65 -2.29 18.94
C LEU A 350 7.96 -2.65 17.64
N TRP A 351 7.83 -3.94 17.31
CA TRP A 351 7.12 -4.38 16.10
C TRP A 351 5.72 -3.77 15.91
N PRO A 352 4.88 -3.62 16.96
CA PRO A 352 3.58 -2.99 16.84
C PRO A 352 3.59 -1.50 16.49
N ARG A 353 4.74 -0.81 16.53
CA ARG A 353 4.85 0.64 16.31
C ARG A 353 6.11 1.08 15.56
N LEU A 354 6.86 0.16 14.97
CA LEU A 354 8.16 0.43 14.37
C LEU A 354 8.12 1.57 13.35
N VAL A 355 7.11 1.60 12.48
CA VAL A 355 6.99 2.67 11.46
C VAL A 355 6.84 4.04 12.10
N SER A 356 6.03 4.14 13.17
CA SER A 356 5.87 5.39 13.92
C SER A 356 7.13 5.76 14.71
N ALA A 357 7.82 4.77 15.27
CA ALA A 357 9.04 4.97 16.03
C ALA A 357 10.20 5.47 15.14
N LEU A 358 10.30 4.97 13.91
CA LEU A 358 11.26 5.44 12.91
C LEU A 358 10.90 6.82 12.34
N LEU A 359 9.61 7.15 12.26
CA LEU A 359 9.15 8.46 11.79
C LEU A 359 9.45 9.58 12.80
N TYR A 360 9.39 9.27 14.09
CA TYR A 360 9.64 10.21 15.19
C TYR A 360 10.62 9.62 16.22
N PRO A 361 11.90 9.45 15.85
CA PRO A 361 12.92 9.00 16.79
C PRO A 361 13.18 10.08 17.85
N LEU A 362 13.62 9.66 19.04
CA LEU A 362 14.11 10.59 20.07
C LEU A 362 15.39 11.29 19.64
N ALA A 363 16.32 10.52 19.06
CA ALA A 363 17.58 11.01 18.55
C ALA A 363 18.08 10.10 17.43
N VAL A 364 18.92 10.65 16.56
CA VAL A 364 19.61 9.92 15.50
C VAL A 364 21.09 10.19 15.62
N LEU A 365 21.86 9.12 15.80
CA LEU A 365 23.31 9.17 15.96
C LEU A 365 24.00 8.54 14.75
N LEU A 366 25.14 9.08 14.37
CA LEU A 366 26.05 8.49 13.38
C LEU A 366 27.29 7.95 14.10
N GLN A 367 27.57 6.67 13.94
CA GLN A 367 28.73 6.01 14.53
C GLN A 367 29.47 5.21 13.44
N GLY A 368 30.57 5.77 12.94
CA GLY A 368 31.22 5.22 11.73
C GLY A 368 30.26 5.25 10.54
N ASP A 369 29.97 4.08 9.96
CA ASP A 369 29.04 3.94 8.82
C ASP A 369 27.62 3.49 9.22
N THR A 370 27.33 3.38 10.52
CA THR A 370 26.02 2.97 11.03
C THR A 370 25.22 4.13 11.61
N LEU A 371 23.90 4.08 11.44
CA LEU A 371 22.98 5.01 12.08
C LEU A 371 22.28 4.35 13.25
N HIS A 372 22.27 5.00 14.40
CA HIS A 372 21.60 4.53 15.60
C HIS A 372 20.39 5.42 15.86
N LEU A 373 19.19 4.87 15.68
CA LEU A 373 17.94 5.58 15.95
C LEU A 373 17.43 5.19 17.33
N LEU A 374 17.31 6.19 18.20
CA LEU A 374 16.81 6.00 19.56
C LEU A 374 15.28 6.11 19.54
N THR A 375 14.59 5.10 20.06
CA THR A 375 13.13 5.06 20.13
C THR A 375 12.69 4.86 21.58
N ARG A 376 11.60 5.51 22.01
CA ARG A 376 11.05 5.33 23.36
C ARG A 376 9.79 4.51 23.36
N GLU A 377 9.77 3.52 24.24
CA GLU A 377 8.78 2.48 24.27
C GLU A 377 8.47 2.05 25.70
N ASN A 378 7.27 2.36 26.19
CA ASN A 378 6.81 1.96 27.54
C ASN A 378 7.79 2.38 28.66
N GLY A 379 8.48 3.51 28.47
CA GLY A 379 9.50 4.02 29.40
C GLY A 379 10.92 3.53 29.12
N GLU A 380 11.09 2.50 28.28
CA GLU A 380 12.40 1.99 27.88
C GLU A 380 12.89 2.68 26.60
N THR A 381 14.19 2.94 26.53
CA THR A 381 14.82 3.43 25.29
C THR A 381 15.50 2.27 24.58
N ARG A 382 15.21 2.13 23.28
CA ARG A 382 15.78 1.13 22.39
C ARG A 382 16.62 1.82 21.32
N VAL A 383 17.62 1.11 20.82
CA VAL A 383 18.44 1.50 19.68
C VAL A 383 18.08 0.61 18.51
N VAL A 384 17.70 1.23 17.40
CA VAL A 384 17.56 0.58 16.10
C VAL A 384 18.80 0.92 15.29
N VAL A 385 19.62 -0.09 15.00
CA VAL A 385 20.86 0.06 14.25
C VAL A 385 20.58 -0.13 12.76
N LEU A 386 20.91 0.87 11.96
CA LEU A 386 20.81 0.81 10.51
C LEU A 386 22.20 0.71 9.87
N THR A 387 22.29 -0.14 8.86
CA THR A 387 23.47 -0.29 7.99
C THR A 387 23.09 0.05 6.56
N ARG A 388 24.07 0.50 5.76
CA ARG A 388 23.86 0.79 4.34
C ARG A 388 23.68 -0.51 3.55
N CYS A 389 22.73 -0.52 2.62
CA CYS A 389 22.50 -1.61 1.66
C CYS A 389 22.23 -1.04 0.26
N ARG A 390 22.17 -1.88 -0.78
CA ARG A 390 21.99 -1.42 -2.18
C ARG A 390 20.79 -0.48 -2.37
N ASP A 391 19.68 -0.77 -1.69
CA ASP A 391 18.41 -0.06 -1.83
C ASP A 391 18.11 0.86 -0.64
N GLY A 392 19.15 1.34 0.06
CA GLY A 392 19.02 2.31 1.15
C GLY A 392 19.60 1.84 2.47
N TRP A 393 18.77 1.81 3.49
CA TRP A 393 19.14 1.41 4.83
C TRP A 393 18.45 0.11 5.21
N GLN A 394 19.14 -0.75 5.94
CA GLN A 394 18.61 -1.98 6.49
C GLN A 394 18.76 -1.98 8.01
N ILE A 395 17.70 -2.36 8.72
CA ILE A 395 17.78 -2.64 10.16
C ILE A 395 18.66 -3.87 10.35
N ALA A 396 19.80 -3.69 11.02
CA ALA A 396 20.77 -4.73 11.31
C ALA A 396 20.59 -5.30 12.73
N ASP A 397 20.20 -4.45 13.68
CA ASP A 397 20.06 -4.86 15.08
C ASP A 397 19.05 -3.98 15.82
N ILE A 398 18.46 -4.52 16.90
CA ILE A 398 17.60 -3.81 17.84
C ILE A 398 17.98 -4.25 19.25
N ARG A 399 18.36 -3.29 20.10
CA ARG A 399 18.80 -3.56 21.47
C ARG A 399 18.45 -2.44 22.44
N PRO A 400 18.52 -2.67 23.77
CA PRO A 400 18.36 -1.61 24.76
C PRO A 400 19.43 -0.52 24.61
N TRP A 401 19.05 0.73 24.90
CA TRP A 401 19.97 1.86 24.95
C TRP A 401 20.92 1.76 26.14
N THR A 402 22.19 2.06 25.89
CA THR A 402 23.22 2.25 26.91
C THR A 402 23.98 3.56 26.65
N PRO A 403 24.55 4.22 27.67
CA PRO A 403 25.38 5.41 27.44
C PRO A 403 26.59 5.17 26.52
N GLU A 404 27.06 3.93 26.40
CA GLU A 404 28.13 3.55 25.46
C GLU A 404 27.72 3.75 24.00
N ASP A 405 26.43 3.74 23.69
CA ASP A 405 25.91 3.99 22.34
C ASP A 405 26.06 5.45 21.90
N ALA A 406 26.27 6.38 22.86
CA ALA A 406 26.66 7.75 22.56
C ALA A 406 28.18 7.92 22.42
N ALA A 407 28.98 6.92 22.83
CA ALA A 407 30.42 7.05 22.86
C ALA A 407 30.98 7.08 21.43
N ASN A 408 31.60 8.20 21.06
CA ASN A 408 32.13 8.47 19.72
C ASN A 408 31.06 8.56 18.61
N ALA A 409 29.80 8.84 18.97
CA ALA A 409 28.73 9.05 17.99
C ALA A 409 28.45 10.55 17.79
N GLU A 410 28.21 10.95 16.54
CA GLU A 410 27.74 12.30 16.20
C GLU A 410 26.21 12.37 16.28
N VAL A 411 25.66 13.36 16.98
CA VAL A 411 24.19 13.55 17.04
C VAL A 411 23.72 14.33 15.80
N LEU A 412 23.02 13.67 14.89
CA LEU A 412 22.49 14.28 13.67
C LEU A 412 21.14 14.98 13.90
N ASP A 413 20.30 14.41 14.77
CA ASP A 413 18.96 14.92 15.08
C ASP A 413 18.50 14.51 16.49
N GLY A 414 17.61 15.30 17.09
CA GLY A 414 16.98 15.01 18.38
C GLY A 414 17.86 15.24 19.63
N GLN A 415 17.45 14.66 20.75
CA GLN A 415 18.10 14.80 22.06
C GLN A 415 18.29 13.43 22.73
N LEU A 416 19.47 13.22 23.31
CA LEU A 416 19.78 12.00 24.06
C LEU A 416 18.91 11.90 25.32
N PRO A 417 18.53 10.68 25.76
CA PRO A 417 17.85 10.48 27.03
C PRO A 417 18.70 11.02 28.19
N GLU A 418 18.07 11.67 29.17
CA GLU A 418 18.73 11.99 30.43
C GLU A 418 19.19 10.68 31.10
N VAL A 419 20.48 10.62 31.46
CA VAL A 419 21.06 9.50 32.19
C VAL A 419 20.56 9.61 33.63
N ILE A 420 19.66 8.71 34.04
CA ILE A 420 19.21 8.57 35.44
C ILE A 420 20.21 7.72 36.21
#